data_AF-A0A1H0KFH2-F1
#
_entry.id   AF-A0A1H0KFH2-F1
#
_cell.length_a   1.000
_cell.length_b   1.000
_cell.length_c   1.000
_cell.angle_alpha   90.00
_cell.angle_beta   90.00
_cell.angle_gamma   90.00
#
_symmetry.space_group_name_H-M   'P 1'
#
loop_
_entity.id
_entity.type
_entity.pdbx_description
1 polymer ?
#
loop_
_entity_poly.entity_id
_entity_poly.type
_entity_poly.pdbx_seq_one_letter_code
_entity_poly.pdbx_strand_id
1 'polypeptide(L)'
;MIEEVRNDDKRDISILIKGAGLTDAAPNEVVLQLTKETSIVDKNGDKVEKAALVKGADVIGFYGPALTKSLPPIGTAWKIVVGAKEE
;
A
#
# COMPACT_ATOMS: atom_id res chain seq x y z
N MET A 1 2.69 -5.68 6.16
CA MET A 1 1.60 -6.55 5.68
C MET A 1 0.33 -5.74 5.41
N ILE A 2 -0.47 -6.16 4.43
CA ILE A 2 -1.82 -5.60 4.20
C ILE A 2 -2.79 -6.14 5.27
N GLU A 3 -3.36 -5.26 6.09
CA GLU A 3 -4.37 -5.61 7.11
C GLU A 3 -5.80 -5.55 6.54
N GLU A 4 -6.06 -4.63 5.62
CA GLU A 4 -7.37 -4.47 4.99
C GLU A 4 -7.24 -4.00 3.53
N VAL A 5 -8.13 -4.48 2.66
CA VAL A 5 -8.27 -4.03 1.27
C VAL A 5 -9.69 -3.54 1.09
N ARG A 6 -9.84 -2.25 0.78
CA ARG A 6 -11.12 -1.61 0.43
C ARG A 6 -11.15 -1.40 -1.07
N ASN A 7 -12.21 -1.88 -1.70
CA ASN A 7 -12.46 -1.69 -3.12
C ASN A 7 -13.79 -0.95 -3.23
N ASP A 8 -13.76 0.32 -3.61
CA ASP A 8 -14.99 1.05 -3.91
C ASP A 8 -15.41 0.75 -5.35
N ASP A 9 -16.71 0.58 -5.61
CA ASP A 9 -17.29 0.32 -6.94
C ASP A 9 -16.81 1.32 -8.01
N LYS A 10 -16.25 2.48 -7.61
CA LYS A 10 -15.64 3.50 -8.47
C LYS A 10 -14.19 3.26 -8.91
N ARG A 11 -13.64 2.06 -8.72
CA ARG A 11 -12.27 1.63 -9.12
C ARG A 11 -11.12 2.19 -8.29
N ASP A 12 -11.41 2.93 -7.22
CA ASP A 12 -10.41 3.41 -6.28
C ASP A 12 -10.19 2.34 -5.20
N ILE A 13 -8.96 1.78 -5.16
CA ILE A 13 -8.58 0.76 -4.18
C ILE A 13 -7.83 1.47 -3.05
N SER A 14 -8.20 1.18 -1.80
CA SER A 14 -7.45 1.65 -0.64
C SER A 14 -6.99 0.46 0.19
N ILE A 15 -5.72 0.43 0.56
CA ILE A 15 -5.16 -0.64 1.38
C ILE A 15 -4.69 -0.06 2.72
N LEU A 16 -5.07 -0.71 3.81
CA LEU A 16 -4.48 -0.47 5.13
C LEU A 16 -3.24 -1.34 5.24
N ILE A 17 -2.08 -0.70 5.34
CA ILE A 17 -0.82 -1.38 5.56
C ILE A 17 -0.45 -1.19 7.02
N LYS A 18 -0.15 -2.29 7.69
CA LYS A 18 0.38 -2.31 9.05
C LYS A 18 1.72 -3.00 9.07
N GLY A 19 2.68 -2.41 9.76
CA GLY A 19 4.03 -2.93 9.86
C GLY A 19 4.98 -1.94 10.49
N ALA A 20 6.26 -2.31 10.47
CA ALA A 20 7.31 -1.37 10.83
C ALA A 20 7.42 -0.32 9.70
N GLY A 21 7.26 0.94 10.06
CA GLY A 21 7.64 2.03 9.16
C GLY A 21 9.11 1.88 8.76
N LEU A 22 9.43 2.16 7.49
CA LEU A 22 10.83 2.13 7.01
C LEU A 22 11.73 3.17 7.70
N THR A 23 11.11 4.13 8.39
CA THR A 23 11.76 5.22 9.12
C THR A 23 11.12 5.37 10.49
N ASP A 24 11.85 5.90 11.47
CA ASP A 24 11.34 6.19 12.82
C ASP A 24 10.13 7.14 12.83
N ALA A 25 10.05 8.04 11.84
CA ALA A 25 8.94 8.96 11.65
C ALA A 25 7.71 8.35 10.93
N ALA A 26 7.81 7.11 10.44
CA ALA A 26 6.71 6.48 9.72
C ALA A 26 5.74 5.83 10.70
N PRO A 27 4.43 6.01 10.50
CA PRO A 27 3.41 5.45 11.38
C PRO A 27 3.40 3.92 11.28
N ASN A 28 3.01 3.25 12.36
CA ASN A 28 2.87 1.79 12.40
C ASN A 28 1.75 1.27 11.47
N GLU A 29 0.80 2.13 11.14
CA GLU A 29 -0.31 1.87 10.24
C GLU A 29 -0.57 3.08 9.34
N VAL A 30 -0.81 2.83 8.06
CA VAL A 30 -1.12 3.87 7.08
C VAL A 30 -2.10 3.33 6.04
N VAL A 31 -3.07 4.15 5.68
CA VAL A 31 -4.00 3.86 4.58
C VAL A 31 -3.44 4.47 3.31
N LEU A 32 -3.17 3.63 2.31
CA LEU A 32 -2.71 4.07 1.01
C LEU A 32 -3.81 3.91 -0.03
N GLN A 33 -4.16 5.02 -0.67
CA GLN A 33 -5.10 5.06 -1.78
C GLN A 33 -4.34 4.85 -3.08
N LEU A 34 -4.74 3.84 -3.85
CA LEU A 34 -4.22 3.53 -5.17
C LEU A 34 -5.03 4.29 -6.21
N THR A 35 -4.32 5.07 -7.01
CA THR A 35 -4.86 5.80 -8.16
C THR A 35 -4.33 5.18 -9.46
N LYS A 36 -4.75 5.73 -10.61
CA LYS A 36 -4.23 5.32 -11.92
C LYS A 36 -2.73 5.56 -12.09
N GLU A 37 -2.15 6.43 -11.28
CA GLU A 37 -0.73 6.79 -11.30
C GLU A 37 0.11 5.87 -10.41
N THR A 38 -0.53 5.09 -9.53
CA THR A 38 0.16 4.17 -8.64
C THR A 38 0.80 3.02 -9.42
N SER A 39 2.12 2.89 -9.30
CA SER A 39 2.85 1.78 -9.91
C SER A 39 2.92 0.59 -8.96
N ILE A 40 2.32 -0.54 -9.34
CA ILE A 40 2.39 -1.80 -8.58
C ILE A 40 3.44 -2.68 -9.25
N VAL A 41 4.47 -3.04 -8.51
CA VAL A 41 5.58 -3.89 -9.00
C VAL A 41 5.91 -4.99 -8.00
N ASP A 42 6.64 -6.00 -8.42
CA ASP A 42 7.21 -7.02 -7.51
C ASP A 42 8.62 -6.62 -7.01
N LYS A 43 9.27 -7.56 -6.32
CA LYS A 43 10.66 -7.44 -5.84
C LYS A 43 11.67 -7.23 -6.97
N ASN A 44 11.39 -7.73 -8.17
CA ASN A 44 12.23 -7.69 -9.36
C ASN A 44 12.00 -6.43 -10.20
N GLY A 45 10.92 -5.68 -9.93
CA GLY A 45 10.50 -4.50 -10.67
C GLY A 45 9.49 -4.79 -11.79
N ASP A 46 9.01 -6.03 -11.90
CA ASP A 46 7.99 -6.42 -12.86
C ASP A 46 6.63 -5.88 -12.44
N LYS A 47 5.82 -5.41 -13.41
CA LYS A 47 4.48 -4.89 -13.12
C LYS A 47 3.57 -6.01 -12.63
N VAL A 48 2.95 -5.79 -11.48
CA VAL A 48 2.01 -6.73 -10.88
C VAL A 48 0.61 -6.17 -10.96
N GLU A 49 -0.37 -7.04 -11.18
CA GLU A 49 -1.77 -6.65 -11.16
C GLU A 49 -2.23 -6.32 -9.74
N LYS A 50 -3.14 -5.35 -9.62
CA LYS A 50 -3.81 -4.99 -8.37
C LYS A 50 -4.51 -6.17 -7.68
N ALA A 51 -4.83 -7.24 -8.42
CA ALA A 51 -5.36 -8.48 -7.87
C ALA A 51 -4.41 -9.18 -6.88
N ALA A 52 -3.09 -8.90 -6.95
CA ALA A 52 -2.12 -9.42 -5.98
C ALA A 52 -2.18 -8.72 -4.62
N LEU A 53 -2.84 -7.55 -4.53
CA LEU A 53 -3.00 -6.80 -3.30
C LEU A 53 -4.17 -7.37 -2.49
N VAL A 54 -3.90 -8.49 -1.82
CA VAL A 54 -4.86 -9.17 -0.96
C VAL A 54 -4.50 -8.99 0.51
N LYS A 55 -5.49 -9.08 1.39
CA LYS A 55 -5.26 -9.09 2.84
C LYS A 55 -4.26 -10.19 3.20
N GLY A 56 -3.27 -9.85 4.02
CA GLY A 56 -2.18 -10.75 4.41
C GLY A 56 -1.01 -10.77 3.44
N ALA A 57 -1.04 -10.05 2.31
CA ALA A 57 0.13 -9.92 1.45
C ALA A 57 1.19 -9.03 2.11
N ASP A 58 2.46 -9.42 1.98
CA ASP A 58 3.57 -8.55 2.33
C ASP A 58 3.83 -7.56 1.20
N VAL A 59 3.74 -6.29 1.54
CA VAL A 59 3.93 -5.20 0.58
C VAL A 59 4.68 -4.06 1.24
N ILE A 60 5.42 -3.32 0.42
CA ILE A 60 6.05 -2.07 0.78
C ILE A 60 5.33 -0.96 0.02
N GLY A 61 4.64 -0.09 0.76
CA GLY A 61 3.93 1.04 0.21
C GLY A 61 4.77 2.31 0.25
N PHE A 62 5.09 2.87 -0.91
CA PHE A 62 5.69 4.18 -1.07
C PHE A 62 4.57 5.20 -1.32
N TYR A 63 4.58 6.28 -0.55
CA TYR A 63 3.58 7.34 -0.62
C TYR A 63 4.25 8.70 -0.73
N GLY A 64 3.52 9.67 -1.29
CA GLY A 64 4.00 11.03 -1.41
C GLY A 64 4.15 11.74 -0.05
N PRO A 65 4.77 12.93 -0.01
CA PRO A 65 4.96 13.68 1.24
C PRO A 65 3.66 14.14 1.91
N ALA A 66 2.53 14.05 1.20
CA ALA A 66 1.22 14.45 1.70
C ALA A 66 0.50 13.27 2.36
N LEU A 67 0.34 13.35 3.68
CA LEU A 67 -0.53 12.50 4.49
C LEU A 67 -1.59 13.36 5.18
N THR A 68 -2.79 12.80 5.38
CA THR A 68 -3.80 13.40 6.25
C THR A 68 -3.38 13.33 7.71
N LYS A 69 -3.84 14.27 8.53
CA LYS A 69 -3.59 14.29 9.98
C LYS A 69 -4.59 13.41 10.76
N SER A 70 -5.00 12.28 10.19
CA SER A 70 -5.93 11.30 10.81
C SER A 70 -5.17 10.16 11.48
N LEU A 71 -5.85 9.35 12.29
CA LEU A 71 -5.33 8.10 12.83
C LEU A 71 -6.27 6.93 12.38
N PRO A 72 -5.83 6.02 11.50
CA PRO A 72 -4.54 6.05 10.79
C PRO A 72 -4.42 7.22 9.79
N PRO A 73 -3.20 7.69 9.48
CA PRO A 73 -2.97 8.65 8.42
C PRO A 73 -3.28 8.04 7.06
N ILE A 74 -3.79 8.86 6.15
CA ILE A 74 -4.22 8.45 4.81
C ILE A 74 -3.35 9.20 3.79
N GLY A 75 -2.79 8.46 2.83
CA GLY A 75 -1.92 8.97 1.78
C GLY A 75 -2.30 8.45 0.40
N THR A 76 -1.72 9.07 -0.64
CA THR A 76 -1.78 8.53 -2.00
C THR A 76 -0.55 7.65 -2.26
N ALA A 77 -0.78 6.42 -2.70
CA ALA A 77 0.27 5.50 -3.08
C ALA A 77 0.96 5.97 -4.36
N TRP A 78 2.26 6.20 -4.28
CA TRP A 78 3.07 6.45 -5.46
C TRP A 78 3.55 5.13 -6.09
N LYS A 79 4.02 4.19 -5.25
CA LYS A 79 4.49 2.87 -5.68
C LYS A 79 4.16 1.83 -4.64
N ILE A 80 3.71 0.65 -5.07
CA ILE A 80 3.53 -0.51 -4.20
C ILE A 80 4.47 -1.59 -4.69
N VAL A 81 5.31 -2.11 -3.80
CA VAL A 81 6.18 -3.26 -4.08
C VAL A 81 5.59 -4.46 -3.37
N VAL A 82 5.18 -5.47 -4.13
CA VAL A 82 4.63 -6.72 -3.58
C VAL A 82 5.79 -7.65 -3.25
N GLY A 83 5.94 -7.93 -1.96
CA GLY A 83 6.77 -9.00 -1.47
C GLY A 83 6.04 -10.32 -1.71
N ALA A 84 6.52 -11.12 -2.66
CA ALA A 84 6.15 -12.53 -2.75
C ALA A 84 6.12 -13.14 -1.35
N LYS A 85 4.95 -13.68 -0.97
CA LYS A 85 4.78 -14.60 0.16
C LYS A 85 5.98 -15.52 0.16
N GLU A 86 6.76 -15.53 1.23
CA GLU A 86 7.48 -16.75 1.56
C GLU A 86 6.39 -17.77 1.91
N GLU A 87 6.28 -18.82 1.08
CA GLU A 87 5.45 -19.99 1.32
C GLU A 87 5.95 -20.78 2.54
#